data_AF-A0A7J8JWN4-F1
#
_entry.id   AF-A0A7J8JWN4-F1
#
_cell.length_a   1.000
_cell.length_b   1.000
_cell.length_c   1.000
_cell.angle_alpha   90.00
_cell.angle_beta   90.00
_cell.angle_gamma   90.00
#
_symmetry.space_group_name_H-M   'P 1'
#
loop_
_entity.id
_entity.type
_entity.pdbx_description
1 polymer ?
#
loop_
_entity_poly.entity_id
_entity_poly.type
_entity_poly.pdbx_seq_one_letter_code
_entity_poly.pdbx_strand_id
1 'polypeptide(L)'
;MAAAVVPALKHWRTTLERAEKFVSPVYSSHDCNLRSRLYRDSCPVAGLSSFLTPERLPYQEAIQQDFCPAQVGDSFGPTWWTCWFRVELTIPEAWVGQEVHFRWESDGEGMVWRDGEPVQGLTKEGEKTSYVLTERLGEGDPRSLTLYVEVACSGLLGAGKGTMIAAPDPEKMFQVSRAELALFHQDVHKLLVDLELLLGMAKPGFGPSKRQCGNVPGAG
;
A
#
# COMPACT_ATOMS: atom_id res chain seq x y z
N MET A 1 -29.92 -47.84 8.69
CA MET A 1 -29.71 -46.66 9.56
C MET A 1 -29.83 -45.41 8.70
N ALA A 2 -30.84 -44.58 8.94
CA ALA A 2 -31.01 -43.31 8.22
C ALA A 2 -30.02 -42.28 8.79
N ALA A 3 -29.24 -41.63 7.92
CA ALA A 3 -28.34 -40.56 8.32
C ALA A 3 -29.16 -39.38 8.83
N ALA A 4 -28.90 -38.94 10.05
CA ALA A 4 -29.51 -37.74 10.60
C ALA A 4 -29.06 -36.53 9.77
N VAL A 5 -30.02 -35.85 9.14
CA VAL A 5 -29.76 -34.57 8.48
C VAL A 5 -29.54 -33.53 9.57
N VAL A 6 -28.29 -33.15 9.80
CA VAL A 6 -27.95 -32.06 10.73
C VAL A 6 -28.43 -30.75 10.11
N PRO A 7 -29.27 -29.94 10.79
CA PRO A 7 -29.71 -28.66 10.26
C PRO A 7 -28.51 -27.70 10.14
N ALA A 8 -28.16 -27.32 8.91
CA ALA A 8 -27.15 -26.30 8.68
C ALA A 8 -27.78 -24.90 8.87
N LEU A 9 -27.65 -24.36 10.09
CA LEU A 9 -28.06 -22.98 10.38
C LEU A 9 -27.10 -22.01 9.66
N LYS A 10 -27.51 -21.49 8.50
CA LYS A 10 -26.77 -20.47 7.75
C LYS A 10 -27.07 -19.08 8.31
N HIS A 11 -26.24 -18.61 9.24
CA HIS A 11 -26.29 -17.23 9.71
C HIS A 11 -25.57 -16.31 8.71
N TRP A 12 -26.34 -15.70 7.81
CA TRP A 12 -25.81 -14.84 6.73
C TRP A 12 -24.88 -13.73 7.25
N ARG A 13 -25.24 -13.12 8.38
CA ARG A 13 -24.49 -12.03 9.00
C ARG A 13 -23.09 -12.48 9.42
N THR A 14 -23.01 -13.63 10.09
CA THR A 14 -21.72 -14.22 10.50
C THR A 14 -20.87 -14.60 9.30
N THR A 15 -21.46 -15.14 8.23
CA THR A 15 -20.72 -15.45 7.00
C THR A 15 -20.17 -14.19 6.34
N LEU A 16 -20.97 -13.12 6.26
CA LEU A 16 -20.53 -11.85 5.68
C LEU A 16 -19.40 -11.23 6.51
N GLU A 17 -19.58 -11.12 7.84
CA GLU A 17 -18.57 -10.57 8.74
C GLU A 17 -17.24 -11.33 8.67
N ARG A 18 -17.27 -12.66 8.51
CA ARG A 18 -16.04 -13.47 8.34
C ARG A 18 -15.33 -13.16 7.02
N ALA A 19 -16.09 -13.04 5.93
CA ALA A 19 -15.51 -12.73 4.63
C ALA A 19 -14.95 -11.29 4.60
N GLU A 20 -15.65 -10.33 5.22
CA GLU A 20 -15.14 -8.96 5.39
C GLU A 20 -13.83 -8.93 6.17
N LYS A 21 -13.72 -9.70 7.27
CA LYS A 21 -12.47 -9.81 8.03
C LYS A 21 -11.34 -10.47 7.23
N PHE A 22 -11.66 -11.47 6.40
CA PHE A 22 -10.67 -12.17 5.59
C PHE A 22 -10.01 -11.29 4.52
N VAL A 23 -10.74 -10.30 4.00
CA VAL A 23 -10.16 -9.29 3.10
C VAL A 23 -9.75 -8.00 3.80
N SER A 24 -10.13 -7.77 5.06
CA SER A 24 -10.00 -6.45 5.70
C SER A 24 -8.56 -5.91 5.75
N PRO A 25 -8.34 -4.62 5.44
CA PRO A 25 -7.05 -3.97 5.70
C PRO A 25 -6.82 -3.68 7.19
N VAL A 26 -7.90 -3.48 7.95
CA VAL A 26 -7.86 -3.06 9.37
C VAL A 26 -7.85 -4.26 10.31
N TYR A 27 -8.66 -5.28 10.03
CA TYR A 27 -8.67 -6.54 10.79
C TYR A 27 -7.60 -7.49 10.29
N SER A 28 -6.39 -6.96 10.16
CA SER A 28 -5.18 -7.70 9.91
C SER A 28 -4.77 -8.39 11.21
N SER A 29 -5.42 -9.52 11.53
CA SER A 29 -4.75 -10.54 12.32
C SER A 29 -3.48 -10.89 11.55
N HIS A 30 -2.33 -10.47 12.08
CA HIS A 30 -1.16 -10.04 11.31
C HIS A 30 -0.65 -11.05 10.25
N ASP A 31 -1.05 -12.34 10.30
CA ASP A 31 -0.54 -13.39 9.41
C ASP A 31 -1.58 -14.29 8.71
N CYS A 32 -2.89 -14.08 8.93
CA CYS A 32 -3.89 -15.07 8.48
C CYS A 32 -4.99 -14.58 7.53
N ASN A 33 -5.07 -13.27 7.27
CA ASN A 33 -6.02 -12.75 6.28
C ASN A 33 -5.39 -12.75 4.87
N LEU A 34 -6.21 -12.56 3.84
CA LEU A 34 -5.73 -12.62 2.46
C LEU A 34 -4.80 -11.44 2.13
N ARG A 35 -5.10 -10.25 2.66
CA ARG A 35 -4.29 -9.04 2.44
C ARG A 35 -2.86 -9.18 2.99
N SER A 36 -2.66 -9.85 4.13
CA SER A 36 -1.32 -10.06 4.69
C SER A 36 -0.46 -11.02 3.87
N ARG A 37 -1.06 -11.76 2.92
CA ARG A 37 -0.35 -12.64 1.99
C ARG A 37 0.07 -11.94 0.70
N LEU A 38 -0.31 -10.67 0.51
CA LEU A 38 -0.01 -9.90 -0.70
C LEU A 38 1.50 -9.65 -0.85
N TYR A 39 2.16 -9.30 0.27
CA TYR A 39 3.58 -9.07 0.39
C TYR A 39 4.13 -9.97 1.51
N ARG A 40 4.70 -11.11 1.15
CA ARG A 40 5.09 -12.13 2.14
C ARG A 40 6.55 -12.04 2.55
N ASP A 41 7.42 -11.93 1.56
CA ASP A 41 8.85 -11.79 1.75
C ASP A 41 9.23 -10.33 1.49
N SER A 42 9.83 -9.66 2.48
CA SER A 42 10.35 -8.31 2.34
C SER A 42 11.77 -8.22 2.90
N CYS A 43 12.52 -7.24 2.42
CA CYS A 43 13.83 -6.88 2.96
C CYS A 43 13.99 -5.36 3.01
N PRO A 44 14.69 -4.82 4.01
CA PRO A 44 14.95 -3.39 4.08
C PRO A 44 15.78 -2.90 2.89
N VAL A 45 15.71 -1.60 2.61
CA VAL A 45 16.62 -0.96 1.65
C VAL A 45 18.06 -1.06 2.14
N ALA A 46 19.02 -1.11 1.21
CA ALA A 46 20.44 -1.24 1.53
C ALA A 46 21.01 0.06 2.14
N GLY A 47 20.47 1.21 1.72
CA GLY A 47 20.86 2.51 2.22
C GLY A 47 19.75 3.53 2.03
N LEU A 48 19.66 4.47 2.97
CA LEU A 48 18.73 5.59 2.90
C LEU A 48 19.48 6.86 3.33
N SER A 49 19.30 7.91 2.56
CA SER A 49 19.85 9.23 2.85
C SER A 49 18.89 10.30 2.36
N SER A 50 18.91 11.47 2.99
CA SER A 50 17.96 12.55 2.72
C SER A 50 18.64 13.90 2.54
N PHE A 51 17.99 14.75 1.74
CA PHE A 51 18.32 16.14 1.53
C PHE A 51 17.03 16.95 1.61
N LEU A 52 17.01 17.95 2.48
CA LEU A 52 15.82 18.74 2.77
C LEU A 52 16.01 20.19 2.28
N THR A 53 15.01 20.72 1.56
CA THR A 53 15.06 22.06 0.99
C THR A 53 13.69 22.76 1.03
N PRO A 54 13.64 24.09 1.25
CA PRO A 54 12.41 24.86 1.08
C PRO A 54 12.06 25.11 -0.40
N GLU A 55 12.99 24.85 -1.33
CA GLU A 55 12.82 25.10 -2.76
C GLU A 55 12.30 23.87 -3.50
N ARG A 56 11.62 24.09 -4.64
CA ARG A 56 11.26 23.01 -5.56
C ARG A 56 12.32 22.89 -6.64
N LEU A 57 13.32 22.05 -6.38
CA LEU A 57 14.42 21.81 -7.30
C LEU A 57 14.01 20.81 -8.39
N PRO A 58 14.46 20.99 -9.65
CA PRO A 58 14.37 19.94 -10.65
C PRO A 58 15.28 18.77 -10.28
N TYR A 59 14.93 17.58 -10.76
CA TYR A 59 15.66 16.33 -10.47
C TYR A 59 17.18 16.46 -10.62
N GLN A 60 17.65 17.03 -11.74
CA GLN A 60 19.09 17.12 -12.05
C GLN A 60 19.88 17.93 -11.02
N GLU A 61 19.26 18.94 -10.41
CA GLU A 61 19.86 19.77 -9.37
C GLU A 61 19.77 19.08 -8.01
N ALA A 62 18.64 18.43 -7.72
CA ALA A 62 18.39 17.76 -6.45
C ALA A 62 19.35 16.58 -6.21
N ILE A 63 19.65 15.77 -7.23
CA ILE A 63 20.54 14.60 -7.08
C ILE A 63 22.01 14.96 -6.87
N GLN A 64 22.40 16.21 -7.15
CA GLN A 64 23.76 16.72 -6.95
C GLN A 64 23.99 17.30 -5.55
N GLN A 65 22.92 17.42 -4.76
CA GLN A 65 23.01 17.95 -3.40
C GLN A 65 23.67 16.95 -2.46
N ASP A 66 24.10 17.44 -1.30
CA ASP A 66 24.67 16.60 -0.26
C ASP A 66 23.55 15.89 0.53
N PHE A 67 23.46 14.57 0.37
CA PHE A 67 22.52 13.73 1.12
C PHE A 67 23.15 13.28 2.44
N CYS A 68 22.44 13.52 3.54
CA CYS A 68 22.82 13.05 4.87
C CYS A 68 22.20 11.67 5.14
N PRO A 69 22.86 10.77 5.90
CA PRO A 69 22.26 9.48 6.28
C PRO A 69 20.90 9.65 6.95
N ALA A 70 19.94 8.80 6.60
CA ALA A 70 18.58 8.81 7.13
C ALA A 70 18.11 7.38 7.41
N GLN A 71 17.08 7.24 8.24
CA GLN A 71 16.49 5.97 8.63
C GLN A 71 14.97 6.03 8.56
N VAL A 72 14.34 4.87 8.37
CA VAL A 72 12.89 4.74 8.52
C VAL A 72 12.55 5.08 9.97
N GLY A 73 11.63 6.01 10.16
CA GLY A 73 11.28 6.58 11.45
C GLY A 73 11.80 8.02 11.65
N ASP A 74 12.70 8.51 10.80
CA ASP A 74 13.19 9.89 10.92
C ASP A 74 12.14 10.93 10.50
N SER A 75 12.17 12.06 11.19
CA SER A 75 11.31 13.22 10.93
C SER A 75 12.00 14.23 10.00
N PHE A 76 11.23 14.83 9.09
CA PHE A 76 11.65 15.86 8.14
C PHE A 76 10.55 16.91 7.94
N GLY A 77 10.87 18.01 7.25
CA GLY A 77 9.95 19.15 7.06
C GLY A 77 10.60 20.47 7.47
N PRO A 78 9.84 21.54 7.69
CA PRO A 78 8.41 21.54 8.01
C PRO A 78 7.49 21.65 6.78
N THR A 79 6.23 21.99 6.99
CA THR A 79 5.20 22.12 5.95
C THR A 79 5.66 22.97 4.76
N TRP A 80 5.31 22.52 3.56
CA TRP A 80 5.65 23.12 2.25
C TRP A 80 7.10 22.93 1.79
N TRP A 81 7.95 22.32 2.61
CA TRP A 81 9.30 21.92 2.19
C TRP A 81 9.26 20.67 1.31
N THR A 82 10.37 20.40 0.64
CA THR A 82 10.58 19.19 -0.16
C THR A 82 11.76 18.44 0.42
N CYS A 83 11.57 17.16 0.71
CA CYS A 83 12.63 16.26 1.15
C CYS A 83 12.90 15.24 0.06
N TRP A 84 14.12 15.23 -0.45
CA TRP A 84 14.60 14.22 -1.39
C TRP A 84 15.24 13.08 -0.62
N PHE A 85 14.93 11.85 -0.99
CA PHE A 85 15.56 10.66 -0.46
C PHE A 85 16.31 9.94 -1.56
N ARG A 86 17.59 9.63 -1.34
CA ARG A 86 18.34 8.68 -2.16
C ARG A 86 18.20 7.30 -1.51
N VAL A 87 17.62 6.38 -2.26
CA VAL A 87 17.28 5.03 -1.80
C VAL A 87 18.15 4.04 -2.56
N GLU A 88 19.01 3.34 -1.83
CA GLU A 88 19.86 2.30 -2.37
C GLU A 88 19.21 0.94 -2.12
N LEU A 89 19.02 0.19 -3.20
CA LEU A 89 18.30 -1.07 -3.21
C LEU A 89 19.26 -2.20 -3.54
N THR A 90 19.08 -3.35 -2.89
CA THR A 90 19.75 -4.59 -3.26
C THR A 90 18.73 -5.72 -3.25
N ILE A 91 18.39 -6.24 -4.43
CA ILE A 91 17.39 -7.29 -4.60
C ILE A 91 18.06 -8.66 -4.33
N PRO A 92 17.54 -9.48 -3.40
CA PRO A 92 18.07 -10.82 -3.13
C PRO A 92 18.04 -11.74 -4.36
N GLU A 93 19.09 -12.55 -4.54
CA GLU A 93 19.16 -13.53 -5.64
C GLU A 93 18.04 -14.58 -5.58
N ALA A 94 17.58 -14.92 -4.37
CA ALA A 94 16.47 -15.85 -4.17
C ALA A 94 15.14 -15.38 -4.79
N TRP A 95 15.04 -14.11 -5.22
CA TRP A 95 13.83 -13.52 -5.80
C TRP A 95 13.80 -13.58 -7.32
N VAL A 96 14.78 -14.22 -7.97
CA VAL A 96 14.76 -14.45 -9.42
C VAL A 96 13.47 -15.14 -9.84
N GLY A 97 12.88 -14.65 -10.93
CA GLY A 97 11.62 -15.11 -11.49
C GLY A 97 10.37 -14.56 -10.80
N GLN A 98 10.51 -13.75 -9.75
CA GLN A 98 9.40 -13.16 -9.01
C GLN A 98 9.18 -11.69 -9.37
N GLU A 99 7.98 -11.19 -9.08
CA GLU A 99 7.65 -9.76 -9.14
C GLU A 99 8.12 -9.04 -7.88
N VAL A 100 8.86 -7.95 -8.05
CA VAL A 100 9.47 -7.19 -6.95
C VAL A 100 8.92 -5.77 -6.94
N HIS A 101 8.43 -5.35 -5.78
CA HIS A 101 7.93 -3.99 -5.55
C HIS A 101 8.86 -3.25 -4.60
N PHE A 102 9.05 -1.97 -4.85
CA PHE A 102 9.54 -1.02 -3.86
C PHE A 102 8.34 -0.46 -3.09
N ARG A 103 8.35 -0.61 -1.76
CA ARG A 103 7.29 -0.13 -0.87
C ARG A 103 7.79 1.08 -0.11
N TRP A 104 7.00 2.15 -0.18
CA TRP A 104 7.30 3.41 0.49
C TRP A 104 6.05 3.98 1.12
N GLU A 105 6.17 4.33 2.39
CA GLU A 105 5.15 5.05 3.13
C GLU A 105 5.82 6.20 3.88
N SER A 106 5.42 7.42 3.56
CA SER A 106 5.78 8.61 4.32
C SER A 106 4.53 9.45 4.55
N ASP A 107 4.60 10.34 5.52
CA ASP A 107 3.68 11.46 5.52
C ASP A 107 4.00 12.35 4.32
N GLY A 108 2.97 13.00 3.80
CA GLY A 108 3.07 13.81 2.60
C GLY A 108 2.94 13.02 1.30
N GLU A 109 3.22 13.68 0.18
CA GLU A 109 3.10 13.11 -1.17
C GLU A 109 4.50 12.82 -1.74
N GLY A 110 4.74 11.58 -2.16
CA GLY A 110 6.00 11.14 -2.74
C GLY A 110 5.94 11.01 -4.26
N MET A 111 7.03 11.31 -4.94
CA MET A 111 7.27 10.99 -6.35
C MET A 111 8.51 10.11 -6.46
N VAL A 112 8.37 8.92 -7.02
CA VAL A 112 9.49 8.04 -7.34
C VAL A 112 10.12 8.49 -8.65
N TRP A 113 11.43 8.67 -8.62
CA TRP A 113 12.26 8.97 -9.76
C TRP A 113 13.21 7.81 -10.03
N ARG A 114 13.28 7.39 -11.29
CA ARG A 114 14.15 6.31 -11.76
C ARG A 114 14.82 6.73 -13.05
N ASP A 115 16.15 6.63 -13.09
CA ASP A 115 16.94 6.95 -14.29
C ASP A 115 16.68 8.37 -14.86
N GLY A 116 16.32 9.32 -13.99
CA GLY A 116 16.02 10.71 -14.37
C GLY A 116 14.55 11.02 -14.67
N GLU A 117 13.68 9.99 -14.71
CA GLU A 117 12.27 10.14 -15.07
C GLU A 117 11.36 9.98 -13.85
N PRO A 118 10.29 10.79 -13.71
CA PRO A 118 9.27 10.59 -12.70
C PRO A 118 8.38 9.41 -13.10
N VAL A 119 8.38 8.34 -12.32
CA VAL A 119 7.72 7.07 -12.69
C VAL A 119 6.42 6.79 -11.94
N GLN A 120 6.29 7.23 -10.68
CA GLN A 120 5.11 6.91 -9.87
C GLN A 120 4.92 7.88 -8.70
N GLY A 121 3.71 8.41 -8.55
CA GLY A 121 3.28 9.11 -7.34
C GLY A 121 2.85 8.14 -6.24
N LEU A 122 3.26 8.41 -5.00
CA LEU A 122 3.00 7.61 -3.82
C LEU A 122 2.34 8.45 -2.71
N THR A 123 1.33 7.87 -2.06
CA THR A 123 0.65 8.49 -0.94
C THR A 123 -0.03 7.43 -0.07
N LYS A 124 -0.01 7.64 1.25
CA LYS A 124 -0.83 6.85 2.19
C LYS A 124 -2.33 7.07 1.93
N GLU A 125 -2.69 8.27 1.50
CA GLU A 125 -4.07 8.69 1.23
C GLU A 125 -4.51 8.13 -0.12
N GLY A 126 -5.23 7.01 -0.11
CA GLY A 126 -5.61 6.27 -1.31
C GLY A 126 -4.73 5.05 -1.59
N GLU A 127 -3.94 4.60 -0.61
CA GLU A 127 -3.23 3.31 -0.59
C GLU A 127 -2.20 3.09 -1.73
N LYS A 128 -1.72 4.16 -2.36
CA LYS A 128 -0.65 4.12 -3.38
C LYS A 128 0.73 4.06 -2.70
N THR A 129 1.06 2.91 -2.13
CA THR A 129 2.22 2.73 -1.24
C THR A 129 3.33 1.86 -1.82
N SER A 130 3.22 1.47 -3.09
CA SER A 130 4.25 0.69 -3.79
C SER A 130 4.44 1.12 -5.24
N TYR A 131 5.64 0.83 -5.75
CA TYR A 131 6.06 0.96 -7.14
C TYR A 131 6.58 -0.39 -7.63
N VAL A 132 6.11 -0.82 -8.81
CA VAL A 132 6.57 -2.06 -9.46
C VAL A 132 7.99 -1.85 -9.97
N LEU A 133 8.97 -2.47 -9.30
CA LEU A 133 10.38 -2.33 -9.69
C LEU A 133 10.70 -3.20 -10.91
N THR A 134 10.16 -4.43 -10.90
CA THR A 134 10.15 -5.36 -12.03
C THR A 134 8.96 -6.33 -11.88
N GLU A 135 8.26 -6.59 -12.98
CA GLU A 135 7.18 -7.59 -13.04
C GLU A 135 7.72 -9.01 -12.95
N ARG A 136 8.98 -9.22 -13.36
CA ARG A 136 9.64 -10.51 -13.28
C ARG A 136 11.15 -10.32 -13.32
N LEU A 137 11.79 -10.54 -12.19
CA LEU A 137 13.23 -10.38 -12.04
C LEU A 137 14.00 -11.46 -12.84
N GLY A 138 14.78 -11.07 -13.83
CA GLY A 138 15.65 -11.95 -14.61
C GLY A 138 16.95 -12.33 -13.87
N GLU A 139 17.67 -13.33 -14.39
CA GLU A 139 19.00 -13.71 -13.89
C GLU A 139 20.07 -12.64 -14.18
N GLY A 140 19.98 -11.98 -15.34
CA GLY A 140 20.90 -10.92 -15.77
C GLY A 140 20.51 -9.50 -15.34
N ASP A 141 19.38 -9.34 -14.64
CA ASP A 141 18.92 -8.01 -14.21
C ASP A 141 19.85 -7.44 -13.12
N PRO A 142 20.09 -6.11 -13.10
CA PRO A 142 20.86 -5.48 -12.03
C PRO A 142 20.23 -5.76 -10.66
N ARG A 143 21.06 -6.22 -9.72
CA ARG A 143 20.65 -6.46 -8.33
C ARG A 143 20.68 -5.21 -7.48
N SER A 144 21.60 -4.30 -7.79
CA SER A 144 21.78 -3.03 -7.09
C SER A 144 21.21 -1.91 -7.94
N LEU A 145 20.31 -1.13 -7.36
CA LEU A 145 19.61 -0.03 -8.01
C LEU A 145 19.56 1.16 -7.06
N THR A 146 19.59 2.36 -7.63
CA THR A 146 19.37 3.59 -6.87
C THR A 146 18.10 4.25 -7.38
N LEU A 147 17.18 4.54 -6.47
CA LEU A 147 16.00 5.35 -6.74
C LEU A 147 16.10 6.66 -5.97
N TYR A 148 15.37 7.67 -6.44
CA TYR A 148 15.13 8.87 -5.66
C TYR A 148 13.64 8.99 -5.36
N VAL A 149 13.31 9.44 -4.15
CA VAL A 149 11.94 9.76 -3.76
C VAL A 149 11.89 11.22 -3.35
N GLU A 150 11.19 12.02 -4.13
CA GLU A 150 10.89 13.41 -3.79
C GLU A 150 9.61 13.45 -2.96
N VAL A 151 9.69 13.91 -1.71
CA VAL A 151 8.53 14.00 -0.81
C VAL A 151 8.18 15.46 -0.54
N ALA A 152 6.99 15.86 -0.96
CA ALA A 152 6.41 17.14 -0.60
C ALA A 152 5.83 17.06 0.82
N CYS A 153 6.21 18.01 1.68
CA CYS A 153 5.71 18.16 3.04
C CYS A 153 4.31 18.79 3.05
N SER A 154 3.35 18.10 2.42
CA SER A 154 1.92 18.42 2.35
C SER A 154 1.13 17.13 2.10
N GLY A 155 -0.05 16.98 2.69
CA GLY A 155 -0.96 15.89 2.32
C GLY A 155 -1.67 16.18 0.99
N LEU A 156 -2.41 15.19 0.49
CA LEU A 156 -3.15 15.24 -0.79
C LEU A 156 -4.14 16.42 -0.86
N LEU A 157 -4.67 16.83 0.30
CA LEU A 157 -5.60 17.95 0.44
C LEU A 157 -4.97 19.15 1.18
N GLY A 158 -3.63 19.26 1.15
CA GLY A 158 -2.88 20.33 1.80
C GLY A 158 -2.42 20.00 3.21
N ALA A 159 -2.32 21.01 4.07
CA ALA A 159 -1.69 20.90 5.40
C ALA A 159 -2.52 21.51 6.54
N GLY A 160 -3.85 21.49 6.41
CA GLY A 160 -4.76 22.09 7.38
C GLY A 160 -4.58 21.56 8.81
N LYS A 161 -4.55 22.47 9.79
CA LYS A 161 -4.38 22.14 11.21
C LYS A 161 -5.66 21.54 11.79
N GLY A 162 -5.67 20.22 11.99
CA GLY A 162 -6.76 19.48 12.63
C GLY A 162 -7.97 19.16 11.73
N THR A 163 -8.33 20.06 10.80
CA THR A 163 -9.37 19.79 9.78
C THR A 163 -8.85 20.11 8.38
N MET A 164 -9.45 19.50 7.35
CA MET A 164 -9.03 19.67 5.95
C MET A 164 -9.10 21.12 5.44
N ILE A 165 -10.00 21.94 5.99
CA ILE A 165 -10.23 23.32 5.54
C ILE A 165 -9.60 24.37 6.48
N ALA A 166 -8.93 23.93 7.55
CA ALA A 166 -8.27 24.84 8.47
C ALA A 166 -7.04 25.47 7.83
N ALA A 167 -6.57 26.58 8.42
CA ALA A 167 -5.29 27.17 8.05
C ALA A 167 -4.16 26.13 8.19
N PRO A 168 -3.15 26.14 7.30
CA PRO A 168 -2.03 25.23 7.39
C PRO A 168 -1.27 25.35 8.72
N ASP A 169 -0.76 24.23 9.24
CA ASP A 169 0.20 24.26 10.34
C ASP A 169 1.62 24.43 9.78
N PRO A 170 2.27 25.59 9.91
CA PRO A 170 3.58 25.83 9.30
C PRO A 170 4.69 24.96 9.92
N GLU A 171 4.52 24.46 11.15
CA GLU A 171 5.56 23.72 11.90
C GLU A 171 5.35 22.20 11.87
N LYS A 172 4.40 21.70 11.07
CA LYS A 172 4.14 20.25 11.00
C LYS A 172 5.37 19.54 10.43
N MET A 173 5.81 18.53 11.15
CA MET A 173 6.83 17.59 10.72
C MET A 173 6.19 16.35 10.11
N PHE A 174 6.96 15.69 9.25
CA PHE A 174 6.58 14.55 8.43
C PHE A 174 7.55 13.41 8.72
N GLN A 175 7.12 12.17 8.55
CA GLN A 175 7.94 11.01 8.87
C GLN A 175 7.90 9.96 7.76
N VAL A 176 9.04 9.30 7.50
CA VAL A 176 9.07 8.09 6.65
C VAL A 176 8.78 6.90 7.56
N SER A 177 7.67 6.20 7.32
CA SER A 177 7.25 5.04 8.12
C SER A 177 7.58 3.70 7.46
N ARG A 178 7.88 3.67 6.16
CA ARG A 178 8.31 2.46 5.45
C ARG A 178 9.19 2.78 4.25
N ALA A 179 10.27 2.02 4.10
CA ALA A 179 11.07 1.92 2.89
C ALA A 179 11.65 0.50 2.82
N GLU A 180 11.15 -0.33 1.92
CA GLU A 180 11.57 -1.72 1.78
C GLU A 180 11.33 -2.26 0.37
N LEU A 181 11.96 -3.39 0.04
CA LEU A 181 11.59 -4.19 -1.11
C LEU A 181 10.71 -5.35 -0.65
N ALA A 182 9.75 -5.76 -1.48
CA ALA A 182 8.91 -6.91 -1.19
C ALA A 182 8.52 -7.69 -2.44
N LEU A 183 8.32 -8.99 -2.29
CA LEU A 183 7.71 -9.82 -3.32
C LEU A 183 6.21 -9.59 -3.40
N PHE A 184 5.71 -9.33 -4.60
CA PHE A 184 4.28 -9.19 -4.85
C PHE A 184 3.68 -10.50 -5.36
N HIS A 185 2.68 -11.02 -4.65
CA HIS A 185 1.99 -12.24 -5.07
C HIS A 185 0.78 -11.91 -5.95
N GLN A 186 0.98 -11.94 -7.28
CA GLN A 186 -0.09 -11.67 -8.25
C GLN A 186 -1.34 -12.54 -8.06
N ASP A 187 -1.19 -13.83 -7.74
CA ASP A 187 -2.35 -14.72 -7.59
C ASP A 187 -3.17 -14.39 -6.34
N VAL A 188 -2.49 -13.95 -5.26
CA VAL A 188 -3.16 -13.45 -4.05
C VAL A 188 -3.90 -12.15 -4.37
N HIS A 189 -3.28 -11.25 -5.13
CA HIS A 189 -3.91 -10.01 -5.56
C HIS A 189 -5.17 -10.26 -6.40
N LYS A 190 -5.10 -11.14 -7.41
CA LYS A 190 -6.26 -11.52 -8.25
C LYS A 190 -7.39 -12.06 -7.38
N LEU A 191 -7.09 -13.00 -6.47
CA LEU A 191 -8.08 -13.56 -5.56
C LEU A 191 -8.68 -12.51 -4.61
N LEU A 192 -7.87 -11.55 -4.15
CA LEU A 192 -8.32 -10.46 -3.29
C LEU A 192 -9.33 -9.59 -4.03
N VAL A 193 -9.00 -9.14 -5.25
CA VAL A 193 -9.89 -8.33 -6.10
C VAL A 193 -11.19 -9.07 -6.40
N ASP A 194 -11.12 -10.36 -6.77
CA ASP A 194 -12.29 -11.18 -7.02
C ASP A 194 -13.20 -11.26 -5.78
N LEU A 195 -12.62 -11.46 -4.60
CA LEU A 195 -13.38 -11.58 -3.37
C LEU A 195 -13.98 -10.24 -2.92
N GLU A 196 -13.26 -9.14 -3.09
CA GLU A 196 -13.78 -7.79 -2.83
C GLU A 196 -14.95 -7.44 -3.73
N LEU A 197 -14.86 -7.78 -5.03
CA LEU A 197 -15.95 -7.61 -5.99
C LEU A 197 -17.18 -8.43 -5.58
N LEU A 198 -16.99 -9.72 -5.27
CA LEU A 198 -18.07 -10.61 -4.84
C LEU A 198 -18.72 -10.15 -3.54
N LEU A 199 -17.93 -9.64 -2.59
CA LEU A 199 -18.44 -9.08 -1.34
C LEU A 199 -19.24 -7.80 -1.57
N GLY A 200 -18.76 -6.93 -2.46
CA GLY A 200 -19.49 -5.73 -2.90
C GLY A 200 -20.87 -6.08 -3.47
N MET A 201 -20.94 -7.12 -4.31
CA MET A 201 -22.21 -7.61 -4.88
C MET A 201 -23.12 -8.30 -3.85
N ALA A 202 -22.56 -8.95 -2.84
CA ALA A 202 -23.31 -9.67 -1.82
C ALA A 202 -23.91 -8.75 -0.74
N LYS A 203 -23.37 -7.54 -0.57
CA LYS A 203 -23.86 -6.55 0.40
C LYS A 203 -25.27 -6.08 0.01
N PRO A 204 -26.18 -5.91 0.99
CA PRO A 204 -27.53 -5.42 0.71
C PRO A 204 -27.44 -3.99 0.14
N GLY A 205 -27.83 -3.81 -1.14
CA GLY A 205 -27.82 -2.50 -1.81
C GLY A 205 -27.64 -2.54 -3.33
N PHE A 206 -27.07 -3.60 -3.91
CA PHE A 206 -26.70 -3.67 -5.34
C PHE A 206 -27.63 -4.49 -6.25
N GLY A 207 -28.91 -4.69 -5.88
CA GLY A 207 -29.90 -5.35 -6.74
C GLY A 207 -31.16 -5.76 -6.00
N PRO A 208 -32.25 -6.14 -6.71
CA PRO A 208 -33.49 -6.56 -6.08
C PRO A 208 -33.20 -7.72 -5.14
N SER A 209 -33.79 -7.68 -3.94
CA SER A 209 -33.73 -8.73 -2.93
C SER A 209 -33.92 -10.11 -3.55
N LYS A 210 -32.82 -10.80 -3.91
CA LYS A 210 -32.87 -12.17 -4.46
C LYS A 210 -33.08 -13.22 -3.36
N ARG A 211 -33.65 -12.83 -2.21
CA ARG A 211 -33.81 -13.74 -1.05
C ARG A 211 -35.21 -13.67 -0.46
N GLN A 212 -36.20 -13.83 -1.33
CA GLN A 212 -37.47 -14.47 -0.98
C GLN A 212 -37.68 -15.67 -1.93
N CYS A 213 -36.83 -16.67 -1.84
CA CYS A 213 -37.15 -18.01 -2.34
C CYS A 213 -36.89 -18.99 -1.19
N GLY A 214 -37.98 -19.36 -0.49
CA GLY A 214 -37.96 -20.36 0.57
C GLY A 214 -38.77 -19.96 1.79
N ASN A 215 -40.07 -19.76 1.62
CA ASN A 215 -41.14 -20.16 2.55
C ASN A 215 -42.47 -19.57 2.07
N VAL A 216 -43.17 -20.29 1.21
CA VAL A 216 -44.62 -20.16 1.07
C VAL A 216 -45.21 -21.34 1.87
N PRO A 217 -45.83 -21.11 3.03
CA PRO A 217 -46.66 -22.13 3.66
C PRO A 217 -47.88 -22.34 2.77
N GLY A 218 -48.15 -23.59 2.38
CA GLY A 218 -49.39 -23.94 1.70
C GLY A 218 -50.58 -23.57 2.57
N ALA A 219 -51.52 -22.82 1.99
CA ALA A 219 -52.84 -22.62 2.57
C ALA A 219 -53.62 -23.93 2.43
N GLY A 220 -53.97 -24.52 3.57
CA GLY A 220 -55.07 -25.47 3.73
C GLY A 220 -56.11 -24.84 4.63
#